data_AF-A0A962FHF0-F1
#
_entry.id   AF-A0A962FHF0-F1
#
_cell.length_a   1.000
_cell.length_b   1.000
_cell.length_c   1.000
_cell.angle_alpha   90.00
_cell.angle_beta   90.00
_cell.angle_gamma   90.00
#
_symmetry.space_group_name_H-M   'P 1'
#
loop_
_entity.id
_entity.type
_entity.pdbx_description
1 polymer ?
#
loop_
_entity_poly.entity_id
_entity_poly.type
_entity_poly.pdbx_seq_one_letter_code
_entity_poly.pdbx_strand_id
1 'polypeptide(L)'
;AEDEGDVCKIDFKAKDGGYQVTPTTPDTCRNYCGARAYFEGLYLKPAPGCADEAREATKKSFKAAYGAKDYAKAQALLAPVLQKCVRTLGPMETASIRNDLAITLFHLGKKAECRKVLAPMAEDAAKKDDDLMADYPPSDWDEFKPLIKAARTNLALCKG
;
A
#
# COMPACT_ATOMS: atom_id res chain seq x y z
N ALA A 1 25.18 7.48 40.21
CA ALA A 1 25.38 8.07 38.87
C ALA A 1 24.14 7.70 38.10
N GLU A 2 23.33 8.71 37.77
CA GLU A 2 22.14 8.53 36.95
C GLU A 2 22.62 8.13 35.55
N ASP A 3 22.16 6.99 35.05
CA ASP A 3 22.32 6.66 33.63
C ASP A 3 21.43 7.65 32.84
N GLU A 4 21.93 8.87 32.65
CA GLU A 4 21.45 9.81 31.63
C GLU A 4 21.83 9.25 30.25
N GLY A 5 21.34 8.06 29.92
CA GLY A 5 21.28 7.59 28.55
C GLY A 5 20.37 8.53 27.79
N ASP A 6 20.87 9.15 26.73
CA ASP A 6 20.11 10.07 25.89
C ASP A 6 18.70 9.48 25.60
N VAL A 7 17.65 10.15 26.10
CA VAL A 7 16.27 9.68 25.95
C VAL A 7 15.70 10.18 24.63
N CYS A 8 15.20 9.27 23.79
CA CYS A 8 14.45 9.67 22.59
C CYS A 8 13.12 10.34 22.99
N LYS A 9 13.01 11.65 22.72
CA LYS A 9 11.82 12.46 22.97
C LYS A 9 11.14 12.81 21.65
N ILE A 10 9.82 12.62 21.59
CA ILE A 10 8.99 12.87 20.41
C ILE A 10 7.81 13.78 20.77
N ASP A 11 7.36 14.55 19.79
CA ASP A 11 6.21 15.45 19.91
C ASP A 11 5.09 15.04 18.94
N PHE A 12 3.84 15.23 19.38
CA PHE A 12 2.63 14.94 18.61
C PHE A 12 1.82 16.22 18.44
N LYS A 13 1.73 16.72 17.20
CA LYS A 13 0.90 17.89 16.88
C LYS A 13 -0.30 17.48 16.03
N ALA A 14 -1.51 17.79 16.49
CA ALA A 14 -2.71 17.54 15.70
C ALA A 14 -2.63 18.27 14.34
N LYS A 15 -2.84 17.52 13.24
CA LYS A 15 -2.76 18.04 11.87
C LYS A 15 -3.58 17.17 10.92
N ASP A 16 -4.38 17.79 10.05
CA ASP A 16 -5.09 17.13 8.93
C ASP A 16 -5.87 15.85 9.28
N GLY A 17 -6.52 15.81 10.46
CA GLY A 17 -7.28 14.64 10.94
C GLY A 17 -6.41 13.53 11.53
N GLY A 18 -5.17 13.84 11.87
CA GLY A 18 -4.20 12.96 12.49
C GLY A 18 -3.20 13.70 13.37
N TYR A 19 -2.02 13.13 13.55
CA TYR A 19 -0.91 13.72 14.31
C TYR A 19 0.35 13.77 13.44
N GLN A 20 0.94 14.96 13.33
CA GLN A 20 2.33 15.11 12.91
C GLN A 20 3.22 14.69 14.08
N VAL A 21 4.02 13.64 13.85
CA VAL A 21 5.01 13.14 14.80
C VAL A 21 6.38 13.66 14.38
N THR A 22 7.10 14.24 15.33
CA THR A 22 8.46 14.78 15.10
C THR A 22 9.37 14.48 16.29
N PRO A 23 10.61 14.00 16.07
CA PRO A 23 11.59 13.89 17.14
C PRO A 23 12.02 15.28 17.61
N THR A 24 12.13 15.44 18.93
CA THR A 24 12.74 16.62 19.56
C THR A 24 14.21 16.37 19.91
N THR A 25 14.65 15.12 19.89
CA THR A 25 16.04 14.67 20.05
C THR A 25 16.42 13.71 18.90
N PRO A 26 16.57 14.23 17.65
CA PRO A 26 16.66 13.39 16.45
C PRO A 26 17.85 12.43 16.44
N ASP A 27 19.03 12.85 16.90
CA ASP A 27 20.23 12.00 16.91
C ASP A 27 20.06 10.81 17.86
N THR A 28 19.53 11.06 19.05
CA THR A 28 19.16 10.02 20.03
C THR A 28 18.14 9.06 19.47
N CYS A 29 17.07 9.57 18.86
CA CYS A 29 15.98 8.77 18.33
C CYS A 29 16.44 7.87 17.17
N ARG A 30 17.41 8.32 16.37
CA ARG A 30 17.99 7.53 15.28
C ARG A 30 18.64 6.24 15.77
N ASN A 31 19.20 6.23 16.99
CA ASN A 31 19.81 5.02 17.58
C ASN A 31 18.79 3.89 17.85
N TYR A 32 17.49 4.23 17.94
CA TYR A 32 16.41 3.27 18.12
C TYR A 32 15.79 2.80 16.81
N CYS A 33 16.19 3.41 15.68
CA CYS A 33 15.71 3.05 14.35
C CYS A 33 16.75 2.16 13.64
N GLY A 34 16.27 1.20 12.85
CA GLY A 34 17.13 0.46 11.94
C GLY A 34 17.72 1.36 10.84
N ALA A 35 18.74 0.87 10.12
CA ALA A 35 19.32 1.61 9.01
C ALA A 35 18.24 2.01 7.99
N ARG A 36 18.16 3.31 7.66
CA ARG A 36 17.16 3.91 6.75
C ARG A 36 15.70 3.82 7.23
N ALA A 37 15.46 3.49 8.49
CA ALA A 37 14.14 3.58 9.11
C ALA A 37 13.96 4.94 9.80
N TYR A 38 12.73 5.43 9.77
CA TYR A 38 12.30 6.68 10.40
C TYR A 38 10.86 6.52 10.88
N PHE A 39 10.45 7.30 11.87
CA PHE A 39 9.07 7.31 12.39
C PHE A 39 8.43 8.70 12.31
N GLU A 40 9.21 9.75 12.05
CA GLU A 40 8.65 11.07 11.83
C GLU A 40 7.73 11.06 10.61
N GLY A 41 6.57 11.69 10.75
CA GLY A 41 5.56 11.63 9.70
C GLY A 41 4.18 12.06 10.17
N LEU A 42 3.24 12.07 9.23
CA LEU A 42 1.84 12.34 9.49
C LEU A 42 1.09 11.01 9.69
N TYR A 43 0.59 10.79 10.89
CA TYR A 43 -0.18 9.62 11.28
C TYR A 43 -1.66 9.94 11.20
N LEU A 44 -2.32 9.46 10.15
CA LEU A 44 -3.74 9.72 9.90
C LEU A 44 -4.62 8.70 10.62
N LYS A 45 -5.76 9.18 11.14
CA LYS A 45 -6.84 8.29 11.56
C LYS A 45 -7.48 7.66 10.31
N PRO A 46 -7.64 6.32 10.24
CA PRO A 46 -8.35 5.69 9.14
C PRO A 46 -9.79 6.23 9.03
N ALA A 47 -10.24 6.47 7.80
CA ALA A 47 -11.64 6.81 7.55
C ALA A 47 -12.57 5.65 7.96
N PRO A 48 -13.86 5.91 8.24
CA PRO A 48 -14.82 4.84 8.52
C PRO A 48 -14.80 3.75 7.45
N GLY A 49 -14.65 2.48 7.87
CA GLY A 49 -14.51 1.33 6.97
C GLY A 49 -13.09 1.07 6.46
N CYS A 50 -12.12 1.91 6.82
CA CYS A 50 -10.70 1.74 6.48
C CYS A 50 -9.85 1.24 7.63
N ALA A 51 -10.44 0.83 8.77
CA ALA A 51 -9.70 0.14 9.83
C ALA A 51 -9.29 -1.27 9.38
N ASP A 52 -8.21 -1.81 9.97
CA ASP A 52 -7.59 -3.06 9.52
C ASP A 52 -8.59 -4.23 9.50
N GLU A 53 -9.43 -4.37 10.53
CA GLU A 53 -10.44 -5.42 10.61
C GLU A 53 -11.47 -5.33 9.48
N ALA A 54 -11.88 -4.11 9.13
CA ALA A 54 -12.84 -3.87 8.06
C ALA A 54 -12.23 -4.16 6.68
N ARG A 55 -10.95 -3.81 6.48
CA ARG A 55 -10.22 -4.09 5.24
C ARG A 55 -9.98 -5.60 5.06
N GLU A 56 -9.58 -6.30 6.11
CA GLU A 56 -9.40 -7.76 6.07
C GLU A 56 -10.72 -8.50 5.84
N ALA A 57 -11.81 -8.07 6.47
CA ALA A 57 -13.14 -8.60 6.18
C ALA A 57 -13.52 -8.40 4.71
N THR A 58 -13.28 -7.20 4.17
CA THR A 58 -13.56 -6.88 2.76
C THR A 58 -12.71 -7.73 1.82
N LYS A 59 -11.42 -7.91 2.12
CA LYS A 59 -10.50 -8.76 1.36
C LYS A 59 -10.95 -10.22 1.32
N LYS A 60 -11.43 -10.76 2.45
CA LYS A 60 -12.00 -12.11 2.51
C LYS A 60 -13.26 -12.23 1.65
N SER A 61 -14.18 -11.27 1.74
CA SER A 61 -15.38 -11.23 0.91
C SER A 61 -15.07 -11.08 -0.57
N PHE A 62 -14.06 -10.26 -0.92
CA PHE A 62 -13.57 -10.10 -2.28
C PHE A 62 -13.05 -11.43 -2.83
N LYS A 63 -12.16 -12.12 -2.11
CA LYS A 63 -11.61 -13.41 -2.53
C LYS A 63 -12.71 -14.45 -2.77
N ALA A 64 -13.73 -14.47 -1.91
CA ALA A 64 -14.88 -15.36 -2.08
C ALA A 64 -15.70 -15.02 -3.34
N ALA A 65 -16.02 -13.74 -3.57
CA ALA A 65 -16.75 -13.30 -4.76
C ALA A 65 -15.96 -13.58 -6.05
N TYR A 66 -14.66 -13.27 -6.05
CA TYR A 66 -13.77 -13.52 -7.18
C TYR A 66 -13.65 -15.02 -7.48
N GLY A 67 -13.47 -15.87 -6.46
CA GLY A 67 -13.43 -17.32 -6.62
C GLY A 67 -14.73 -17.91 -7.19
N ALA A 68 -15.87 -17.31 -6.85
CA ALA A 68 -17.18 -17.64 -7.43
C ALA A 68 -17.39 -17.06 -8.84
N LYS A 69 -16.40 -16.34 -9.40
CA LYS A 69 -16.46 -15.59 -10.65
C LYS A 69 -17.54 -14.50 -10.69
N ASP A 70 -18.01 -14.07 -9.51
CA ASP A 70 -18.88 -12.90 -9.38
C ASP A 70 -18.04 -11.63 -9.37
N TYR A 71 -17.50 -11.31 -10.56
CA TYR A 71 -16.59 -10.18 -10.73
C TYR A 71 -17.27 -8.83 -10.49
N ALA A 72 -18.58 -8.74 -10.71
CA ALA A 72 -19.35 -7.53 -10.42
C ALA A 72 -19.36 -7.24 -8.91
N LYS A 73 -19.64 -8.26 -8.09
CA LYS A 73 -19.55 -8.14 -6.63
C LYS A 73 -18.13 -7.92 -6.17
N ALA A 74 -17.14 -8.60 -6.75
CA ALA A 74 -15.74 -8.42 -6.43
C ALA A 74 -15.30 -6.95 -6.67
N GLN A 75 -15.68 -6.35 -7.81
CA GLN A 75 -15.44 -4.93 -8.09
C GLN A 75 -16.11 -4.03 -7.04
N ALA A 76 -17.39 -4.28 -6.73
CA ALA A 76 -18.17 -3.47 -5.80
C ALA A 76 -17.61 -3.49 -4.36
N LEU A 77 -16.98 -4.59 -3.96
CA LEU A 77 -16.31 -4.71 -2.66
C LEU A 77 -14.99 -3.95 -2.61
N LEU A 78 -14.15 -4.08 -3.64
CA LEU A 78 -12.75 -3.63 -3.57
C LEU A 78 -12.54 -2.19 -4.05
N ALA A 79 -13.31 -1.72 -5.05
CA ALA A 79 -13.17 -0.37 -5.57
C ALA A 79 -13.36 0.74 -4.51
N PRO A 80 -14.33 0.66 -3.59
CA PRO A 80 -14.48 1.66 -2.52
C PRO A 80 -13.31 1.68 -1.55
N VAL A 81 -12.66 0.53 -1.29
CA VAL A 81 -11.48 0.46 -0.41
C VAL A 81 -10.36 1.29 -1.02
N LEU A 82 -10.05 1.08 -2.31
CA LEU A 82 -9.02 1.88 -2.97
C LEU A 82 -9.37 3.37 -3.00
N GLN A 83 -10.63 3.74 -3.25
CA GLN A 83 -11.01 5.15 -3.30
C GLN A 83 -10.97 5.85 -1.93
N LYS A 84 -11.43 5.18 -0.87
CA LYS A 84 -11.60 5.79 0.46
C LYS A 84 -10.37 5.64 1.35
N CYS A 85 -9.65 4.53 1.21
CA CYS A 85 -8.63 4.14 2.18
C CYS A 85 -7.20 4.42 1.70
N VAL A 86 -6.96 4.74 0.42
CA VAL A 86 -5.60 4.87 -0.14
C VAL A 86 -4.66 5.82 0.63
N ARG A 87 -5.21 6.82 1.34
CA ARG A 87 -4.42 7.73 2.19
C ARG A 87 -3.81 7.06 3.43
N THR A 88 -4.37 5.94 3.87
CA THR A 88 -3.94 5.19 5.06
C THR A 88 -3.58 3.74 4.72
N LEU A 89 -3.62 3.34 3.45
CA LEU A 89 -3.17 2.02 3.01
C LEU A 89 -1.65 1.97 2.96
N GLY A 90 -1.09 0.83 3.37
CA GLY A 90 0.32 0.54 3.12
C GLY A 90 0.61 0.44 1.61
N PRO A 91 1.84 0.73 1.17
CA PRO A 91 2.23 0.62 -0.24
C PRO A 91 1.94 -0.75 -0.87
N MET A 92 2.27 -1.83 -0.17
CA MET A 92 2.06 -3.22 -0.65
C MET A 92 0.58 -3.57 -0.72
N GLU A 93 -0.20 -3.23 0.31
CA GLU A 93 -1.65 -3.44 0.32
C GLU A 93 -2.31 -2.67 -0.85
N THR A 94 -1.88 -1.43 -1.08
CA THR A 94 -2.35 -0.62 -2.21
C THR A 94 -2.03 -1.28 -3.55
N ALA A 95 -0.81 -1.78 -3.74
CA ALA A 95 -0.41 -2.48 -4.95
C ALA A 95 -1.19 -3.79 -5.17
N SER A 96 -1.43 -4.57 -4.10
CA SER A 96 -2.27 -5.77 -4.15
C SER A 96 -3.70 -5.42 -4.58
N ILE A 97 -4.32 -4.42 -3.95
CA ILE A 97 -5.69 -3.99 -4.28
C ILE A 97 -5.80 -3.51 -5.73
N ARG A 98 -4.81 -2.76 -6.23
CA ARG A 98 -4.78 -2.33 -7.63
C ARG A 98 -4.73 -3.52 -8.59
N ASN A 99 -3.89 -4.52 -8.31
CA ASN A 99 -3.80 -5.74 -9.12
C ASN A 99 -5.10 -6.55 -9.11
N ASP A 100 -5.67 -6.79 -7.92
CA ASP A 100 -6.93 -7.51 -7.73
C ASP A 100 -8.09 -6.82 -8.46
N LEU A 101 -8.17 -5.50 -8.36
CA LEU A 101 -9.18 -4.71 -9.06
C LEU A 101 -8.96 -4.72 -10.58
N ALA A 102 -7.71 -4.69 -11.03
CA ALA A 102 -7.37 -4.70 -12.45
C ALA A 102 -7.81 -6.00 -13.14
N ILE A 103 -7.46 -7.16 -12.58
CA ILE A 103 -7.86 -8.45 -13.16
C ILE A 103 -9.38 -8.65 -13.08
N THR A 104 -10.03 -8.16 -12.03
CA THR A 104 -11.49 -8.15 -11.92
C THR A 104 -12.13 -7.31 -13.03
N LEU A 105 -11.60 -6.10 -13.28
CA LEU A 105 -12.08 -5.21 -14.34
C LEU A 105 -11.84 -5.80 -15.73
N PHE A 106 -10.72 -6.51 -15.94
CA PHE A 106 -10.47 -7.26 -17.17
C PHE A 106 -11.55 -8.31 -17.41
N HIS A 107 -11.89 -9.13 -16.42
CA HIS A 107 -12.93 -10.14 -16.54
C HIS A 107 -14.34 -9.56 -16.79
N LEU A 108 -14.57 -8.31 -16.39
CA LEU A 108 -15.79 -7.55 -16.71
C LEU A 108 -15.76 -6.86 -18.09
N GLY A 109 -14.68 -7.00 -18.85
CA GLY A 109 -14.49 -6.31 -20.14
C GLY A 109 -14.17 -4.81 -20.01
N LYS A 110 -13.95 -4.29 -18.80
CA LYS A 110 -13.71 -2.87 -18.49
C LYS A 110 -12.24 -2.49 -18.67
N LYS A 111 -11.69 -2.69 -19.87
CA LYS A 111 -10.26 -2.52 -20.16
C LYS A 111 -9.72 -1.12 -19.86
N ALA A 112 -10.49 -0.07 -20.15
CA ALA A 112 -10.09 1.31 -19.87
C ALA A 112 -9.93 1.58 -18.36
N GLU A 113 -10.89 1.12 -17.55
CA GLU A 113 -10.82 1.21 -16.08
C GLU A 113 -9.66 0.36 -15.53
N CYS A 114 -9.44 -0.83 -16.09
CA CYS A 114 -8.31 -1.66 -15.70
C CYS A 114 -6.98 -0.92 -15.91
N ARG A 115 -6.76 -0.32 -17.09
CA ARG A 115 -5.52 0.45 -17.33
C ARG A 115 -5.39 1.63 -16.37
N LYS A 116 -6.51 2.30 -16.06
CA LYS A 116 -6.53 3.42 -15.13
C LYS A 116 -6.11 3.01 -13.71
N VAL A 117 -6.57 1.85 -13.22
CA VAL A 117 -6.23 1.41 -11.86
C VAL A 117 -4.75 1.03 -11.70
N LEU A 118 -4.12 0.53 -12.76
CA LEU A 118 -2.71 0.15 -12.79
C LEU A 118 -1.76 1.26 -13.23
N ALA A 119 -2.26 2.42 -13.68
CA ALA A 119 -1.42 3.52 -14.12
C ALA A 119 -0.34 3.92 -13.11
N PRO A 120 -0.59 3.96 -11.78
CA PRO A 120 0.45 4.26 -10.79
C PRO A 120 1.58 3.22 -10.70
N MET A 121 1.39 2.02 -11.26
CA MET A 121 2.39 0.93 -11.24
C MET A 121 3.04 0.73 -12.61
N ALA A 122 2.69 1.54 -13.62
CA ALA A 122 3.10 1.32 -15.00
C ALA A 122 4.60 1.53 -15.22
N GLU A 123 5.21 2.49 -14.51
CA GLU A 123 6.64 2.76 -14.60
C GLU A 123 7.46 1.57 -14.07
N ASP A 124 7.20 1.13 -12.84
CA ASP A 124 7.90 -0.01 -12.26
C ASP A 124 7.63 -1.30 -13.04
N ALA A 125 6.40 -1.49 -13.51
CA ALA A 125 6.08 -2.61 -14.38
C ALA A 125 6.90 -2.61 -15.69
N ALA A 126 7.33 -1.45 -16.20
CA ALA A 126 8.13 -1.36 -17.42
C ALA A 126 9.63 -1.65 -17.20
N LYS A 127 10.13 -1.57 -15.97
CA LYS A 127 11.53 -1.84 -15.60
C LYS A 127 11.77 -3.34 -15.41
N LYS A 128 13.03 -3.78 -15.49
CA LYS A 128 13.42 -5.16 -15.14
C LYS A 128 13.54 -5.30 -13.62
N ASP A 129 13.43 -6.54 -13.15
CA ASP A 129 13.54 -6.88 -11.72
C ASP A 129 14.89 -6.43 -11.14
N ASP A 130 16.01 -6.59 -11.87
CA ASP A 130 17.35 -6.21 -11.40
C ASP A 130 17.51 -4.68 -11.28
N ASP A 131 16.89 -3.93 -12.20
CA ASP A 131 16.92 -2.46 -12.17
C ASP A 131 16.14 -1.93 -10.97
N LEU A 132 15.02 -2.58 -10.62
CA LEU A 132 14.20 -2.20 -9.47
C LEU A 132 14.83 -2.63 -8.14
N MET A 133 15.44 -3.80 -8.07
CA MET A 133 15.97 -4.35 -6.81
C MET A 133 16.93 -3.37 -6.11
N ALA A 134 17.68 -2.58 -6.87
CA ALA A 134 18.59 -1.57 -6.32
C ALA A 134 17.87 -0.39 -5.63
N ASP A 135 16.61 -0.15 -5.98
CA ASP A 135 15.78 0.96 -5.47
C ASP A 135 15.02 0.61 -4.18
N TYR A 136 14.93 -0.68 -3.82
CA TYR A 136 14.20 -1.15 -2.64
C TYR A 136 15.13 -1.52 -1.48
N PRO A 137 14.71 -1.31 -0.21
CA PRO A 137 15.35 -1.95 0.93
C PRO A 137 15.41 -3.48 0.73
N PRO A 138 16.49 -4.16 1.16
CA PRO A 138 16.66 -5.59 0.91
C PRO A 138 15.50 -6.47 1.37
N SER A 139 14.79 -6.11 2.44
CA SER A 139 13.60 -6.81 2.95
C SER A 139 12.36 -6.61 2.08
N ASP A 140 12.23 -5.46 1.43
CA ASP A 140 10.97 -5.04 0.83
C ASP A 140 10.83 -5.59 -0.59
N TRP A 141 11.96 -5.79 -1.29
CA TRP A 141 11.95 -6.25 -2.67
C TRP A 141 11.26 -7.61 -2.84
N ASP A 142 11.52 -8.56 -1.94
CA ASP A 142 10.93 -9.91 -2.02
C ASP A 142 9.40 -9.87 -1.91
N GLU A 143 8.86 -8.90 -1.17
CA GLU A 143 7.41 -8.70 -1.01
C GLU A 143 6.80 -7.93 -2.20
N PHE A 144 7.52 -6.92 -2.74
CA PHE A 144 7.03 -6.11 -3.86
C PHE A 144 7.14 -6.79 -5.22
N LYS A 145 8.19 -7.57 -5.45
CA LYS A 145 8.46 -8.29 -6.71
C LYS A 145 7.24 -9.05 -7.25
N PRO A 146 6.52 -9.89 -6.47
CA PRO A 146 5.33 -10.56 -6.98
C PRO A 146 4.20 -9.59 -7.38
N LEU A 147 4.06 -8.46 -6.68
CA LEU A 147 3.05 -7.43 -6.99
C LEU A 147 3.37 -6.69 -8.29
N ILE A 148 4.65 -6.39 -8.55
CA ILE A 148 5.09 -5.79 -9.81
C ILE A 148 4.91 -6.78 -10.98
N LYS A 149 5.25 -8.06 -10.78
CA LYS A 149 4.99 -9.10 -11.79
C LYS A 149 3.51 -9.23 -12.12
N ALA A 150 2.64 -9.21 -11.11
CA ALA A 150 1.19 -9.21 -11.34
C ALA A 150 0.74 -7.97 -12.13
N ALA A 151 1.30 -6.79 -11.83
CA ALA A 151 0.98 -5.57 -12.56
C ALA A 151 1.39 -5.64 -14.03
N ARG A 152 2.56 -6.21 -14.35
CA ARG A 152 3.01 -6.47 -15.72
C ARG A 152 2.01 -7.34 -16.49
N THR A 153 1.64 -8.47 -15.90
CA THR A 153 0.67 -9.41 -16.49
C THR A 153 -0.67 -8.74 -16.72
N ASN A 154 -1.22 -8.07 -15.71
CA ASN A 154 -2.52 -7.43 -15.78
C ASN A 154 -2.53 -6.24 -16.77
N LEU A 155 -1.45 -5.45 -16.84
CA LEU A 155 -1.30 -4.40 -17.85
C LEU A 155 -1.31 -4.96 -19.28
N ALA A 156 -0.70 -6.12 -19.51
CA ALA A 156 -0.74 -6.78 -20.82
C ALA A 156 -2.16 -7.25 -21.17
N LEU A 157 -2.86 -7.90 -20.22
CA LEU A 157 -4.25 -8.34 -20.38
C LEU A 157 -5.20 -7.17 -20.67
N CYS A 158 -4.98 -6.02 -20.06
CA CYS A 158 -5.85 -4.85 -20.23
C CYS A 158 -5.54 -4.01 -21.49
N LYS A 159 -4.49 -4.37 -22.25
CA LYS A 159 -4.19 -3.82 -23.58
C LYS A 159 -4.79 -4.68 -24.69
N GLY A 160 -4.67 -6.00 -24.59
CA GLY A 160 -5.31 -6.96 -25.50
C GLY A 160 -6.81 -6.88 -25.40
#